data_AF-A0A947N878-F1
#
_entry.id   AF-A0A947N878-F1
#
_cell.length_a   1.000
_cell.length_b   1.000
_cell.length_c   1.000
_cell.angle_alpha   90.00
_cell.angle_beta   90.00
_cell.angle_gamma   90.00
#
_symmetry.space_group_name_H-M   'P 1'
#
loop_
_entity.id
_entity.type
_entity.pdbx_description
1 polymer ?
#
loop_
_entity_poly.entity_id
_entity_poly.type
_entity_poly.pdbx_seq_one_letter_code
_entity_poly.pdbx_strand_id
1 'polypeptide(L)'
;MSWVDKILPSGVRRVDSEERRGAKGVVPEGLWKKCVKCEAVLYRPELESNQDVCPKCDHHMRIGARRRIALFLDEAGREEILSHIEPVDRLKFKDKKKYRDRL
;
A
#
# COMPACT_ATOMS: atom_id res chain seq x y z
N MET A 1 26.69 -4.04 -41.16
CA MET A 1 26.86 -3.44 -39.82
C MET A 1 26.16 -2.10 -39.82
N SER A 2 24.98 -2.03 -39.19
CA SER A 2 24.10 -0.86 -39.23
C SER A 2 24.64 0.23 -38.31
N TRP A 3 24.75 1.46 -38.81
CA TRP A 3 25.15 2.64 -38.03
C TRP A 3 24.36 2.74 -36.72
N VAL A 4 23.07 2.37 -36.73
CA VAL A 4 22.14 2.43 -35.59
C VAL A 4 22.71 1.84 -34.29
N ASP A 5 23.58 0.83 -34.39
CA ASP A 5 24.18 0.16 -33.22
C ASP A 5 25.17 1.05 -32.43
N LYS A 6 25.63 2.18 -33.00
CA LYS A 6 26.57 3.10 -32.35
C LYS A 6 25.93 4.17 -31.47
N ILE A 7 24.60 4.34 -31.52
CA ILE A 7 23.89 5.42 -30.81
C ILE A 7 23.22 4.93 -29.51
N LEU A 8 23.11 3.62 -29.31
CA LEU A 8 22.41 3.06 -28.15
C LEU A 8 23.31 3.04 -26.90
N PRO A 9 22.89 3.63 -25.77
CA PRO A 9 23.63 3.57 -24.50
C PRO A 9 23.81 2.11 -24.06
N SER A 10 24.91 1.83 -23.37
CA SER A 10 25.39 0.50 -22.97
C SER A 10 24.48 -0.28 -21.98
N GLY A 11 23.22 0.11 -21.82
CA GLY A 11 22.18 -0.63 -21.07
C GLY A 11 21.10 -1.27 -21.94
N VAL A 12 21.07 -1.00 -23.25
CA VAL A 12 20.07 -1.54 -24.19
C VAL A 12 20.72 -2.48 -25.22
N ARG A 13 21.78 -3.21 -24.83
CA ARG A 13 22.26 -4.33 -25.63
C ARG A 13 21.29 -5.50 -25.43
N ARG A 14 20.62 -5.93 -26.50
CA ARG A 14 19.82 -7.15 -26.53
C ARG A 14 20.76 -8.34 -26.34
N VAL A 15 20.85 -8.84 -25.11
CA VAL A 15 21.41 -10.15 -24.82
C VAL A 15 20.31 -11.19 -25.08
N ASP A 16 20.72 -12.29 -25.71
CA ASP A 16 19.91 -13.29 -26.37
C ASP A 16 18.75 -13.89 -25.55
N SER A 17 17.77 -14.33 -26.32
CA SER A 17 16.36 -14.53 -26.00
C SER A 17 15.98 -15.83 -25.27
N GLU A 18 16.90 -16.50 -24.55
CA GLU A 18 16.63 -17.84 -24.00
C GLU A 18 16.57 -17.93 -22.47
N GLU A 19 17.15 -16.99 -21.70
CA GLU A 19 17.07 -16.99 -20.23
C GLU A 19 15.88 -16.23 -19.62
N ARG A 20 15.10 -15.48 -20.42
CA ARG A 20 13.93 -14.70 -19.94
C ARG A 20 12.63 -15.49 -19.81
N ARG A 21 12.63 -16.81 -19.99
CA ARG A 21 11.40 -17.62 -19.82
C ARG A 21 11.07 -17.98 -18.37
N GLY A 22 12.02 -17.80 -17.43
CA GLY A 22 11.84 -18.14 -16.01
C GLY A 22 11.54 -16.96 -15.06
N ALA A 23 11.69 -15.72 -15.51
CA ALA A 23 11.49 -14.52 -14.70
C ALA A 23 10.54 -13.54 -15.40
N LYS A 24 9.29 -13.96 -15.61
CA LYS A 24 8.21 -12.98 -15.81
C LYS A 24 8.17 -12.17 -14.52
N GLY A 25 8.64 -10.92 -14.57
CA GLY A 25 8.70 -10.01 -13.44
C GLY A 25 7.40 -10.07 -12.66
N VAL A 26 7.46 -10.70 -11.48
CA VAL A 26 6.35 -10.74 -10.55
C VAL A 26 6.21 -9.29 -10.08
N VAL A 27 5.28 -8.56 -10.69
CA VAL A 27 4.92 -7.22 -10.20
C VAL A 27 4.54 -7.42 -8.74
N PRO A 28 5.26 -6.79 -7.80
CA PRO A 28 4.95 -6.96 -6.39
C PRO A 28 3.49 -6.58 -6.15
N GLU A 29 2.72 -7.50 -5.59
CA GLU A 29 1.33 -7.21 -5.23
C GLU A 29 1.28 -6.01 -4.28
N GLY A 30 0.29 -5.14 -4.47
CA GLY A 30 0.07 -4.00 -3.58
C GLY A 30 0.88 -2.74 -3.88
N LEU A 31 1.68 -2.69 -4.95
CA LEU A 31 2.43 -1.50 -5.36
C LEU A 31 1.52 -0.36 -5.90
N TRP A 32 0.33 -0.73 -6.37
CA TRP A 32 -0.65 0.18 -6.96
C TRP A 32 -1.93 0.22 -6.14
N LYS A 33 -2.52 1.41 -5.99
CA LYS A 33 -3.79 1.63 -5.29
C LYS A 33 -4.72 2.50 -6.13
N LYS A 34 -6.00 2.13 -6.22
CA LYS A 34 -7.03 2.94 -6.90
C LYS A 34 -7.59 4.00 -5.95
N CYS A 35 -7.70 5.24 -6.40
CA CYS A 35 -8.43 6.29 -5.69
C CYS A 35 -9.94 6.03 -5.74
N VAL A 36 -10.62 6.11 -4.59
CA VAL A 36 -12.08 5.91 -4.51
C VAL A 36 -12.90 7.09 -5.06
N LYS A 37 -12.30 8.29 -5.18
CA LYS A 37 -12.98 9.50 -5.68
C LYS A 37 -12.79 9.71 -7.19
N CYS A 38 -11.55 9.68 -7.67
CA CYS A 38 -11.23 10.00 -9.07
C CYS A 38 -10.77 8.79 -9.90
N GLU A 39 -10.79 7.59 -9.32
CA GLU A 39 -10.43 6.33 -9.98
C GLU A 39 -8.99 6.21 -10.47
N ALA A 40 -8.14 7.21 -10.21
CA ALA A 40 -6.74 7.18 -10.59
C ALA A 40 -6.00 5.99 -9.96
N VAL A 41 -5.15 5.35 -10.75
CA VAL A 41 -4.16 4.39 -10.27
C VAL A 41 -2.98 5.18 -9.71
N LEU A 42 -2.66 4.94 -8.44
CA LEU A 42 -1.64 5.66 -7.67
C LEU A 42 -0.52 4.69 -7.28
N TYR A 43 0.72 5.16 -7.37
CA TYR A 43 1.88 4.44 -6.87
C TYR A 43 1.91 4.52 -5.34
N ARG A 44 1.99 3.37 -4.66
CA ARG A 44 1.78 3.29 -3.22
C ARG A 44 2.85 4.02 -2.40
N PRO A 45 4.16 3.91 -2.68
CA PRO A 45 5.18 4.67 -1.93
C PRO A 45 4.99 6.19 -2.03
N GLU A 46 4.65 6.70 -3.21
CA GLU A 46 4.32 8.13 -3.39
C GLU A 46 3.08 8.52 -2.57
N LEU A 47 2.03 7.71 -2.63
CA LEU A 47 0.81 7.96 -1.87
C LEU A 47 1.06 7.91 -0.35
N GLU A 48 1.92 7.01 0.12
CA GLU A 48 2.28 6.89 1.54
C GLU A 48 3.11 8.10 2.01
N SER A 49 4.04 8.57 1.17
CA SER A 49 4.80 9.81 1.42
C SER A 49 3.89 11.05 1.47
N ASN A 50 2.80 11.04 0.69
CA ASN A 50 1.78 12.08 0.68
C ASN A 50 0.63 11.82 1.67
N GLN A 51 0.86 11.01 2.72
CA GLN A 51 -0.09 10.78 3.82
C GLN A 51 -1.48 10.26 3.38
N ASP A 52 -1.53 9.48 2.30
CA ASP A 52 -2.74 8.98 1.63
C ASP A 52 -3.68 10.05 1.10
N VAL A 53 -3.16 11.22 0.78
CA VAL A 53 -3.88 12.23 0.01
C VAL A 53 -3.65 11.97 -1.47
N CYS A 54 -4.73 11.87 -2.24
CA CYS A 54 -4.62 11.65 -3.67
C CYS A 54 -4.06 12.89 -4.38
N PRO A 55 -2.88 12.80 -5.04
CA PRO A 55 -2.24 13.97 -5.67
C PRO A 55 -3.01 14.49 -6.90
N LYS A 56 -3.97 13.73 -7.43
CA LYS A 56 -4.76 14.13 -8.61
C LYS A 56 -6.07 14.86 -8.28
N CYS A 57 -6.66 14.62 -7.11
CA CYS A 57 -8.02 15.12 -6.79
C CYS A 57 -8.21 15.58 -5.34
N ASP A 58 -7.11 15.63 -4.57
CA ASP A 58 -7.05 16.07 -3.18
C ASP A 58 -7.97 15.31 -2.22
N HIS A 59 -8.29 14.06 -2.57
CA HIS A 59 -9.09 13.21 -1.71
C HIS A 59 -8.24 12.57 -0.63
N HIS A 60 -8.58 12.80 0.63
CA HIS A 60 -8.01 12.12 1.78
C HIS A 60 -8.56 10.70 1.88
N MET A 61 -7.73 9.71 1.61
CA MET A 61 -8.13 8.30 1.71
C MET A 61 -8.12 7.85 3.18
N ARG A 62 -8.91 6.81 3.47
CA ARG A 62 -8.95 6.21 4.81
C ARG A 62 -7.60 5.57 5.17
N ILE A 63 -7.12 5.85 6.38
CA ILE A 63 -5.97 5.19 7.01
C ILE A 63 -6.38 4.61 8.37
N GLY A 64 -5.66 3.58 8.82
CA GLY A 64 -5.86 2.97 10.14
C GLY A 64 -5.46 3.90 11.29
N ALA A 65 -6.00 3.64 12.48
CA ALA A 65 -5.76 4.47 13.68
C ALA A 65 -4.27 4.57 14.04
N ARG A 66 -3.54 3.44 14.06
CA ARG A 66 -2.10 3.40 14.35
C ARG A 66 -1.28 4.26 13.40
N ARG A 67 -1.58 4.19 12.10
CA ARG A 67 -0.90 5.00 11.09
C ARG A 67 -1.18 6.49 11.29
N ARG A 68 -2.42 6.84 11.64
CA ARG A 68 -2.78 8.23 11.94
C ARG A 68 -2.02 8.78 13.13
N ILE A 69 -1.90 7.99 14.21
CA ILE A 69 -1.09 8.34 15.38
C ILE A 69 0.37 8.57 14.96
N ALA A 70 0.93 7.69 14.12
CA ALA A 70 2.30 7.81 13.66
C ALA A 70 2.57 9.07 12.81
N LEU A 71 1.57 9.54 12.06
CA LEU A 71 1.67 10.78 11.26
C LEU A 71 1.44 12.04 12.08
N PHE A 72 0.71 11.95 13.19
CA PHE A 72 0.27 13.12 13.97
C PHE A 72 1.14 13.40 15.19
N LEU A 73 1.60 12.35 15.89
CA LEU A 73 2.43 12.47 17.09
C LEU A 73 3.90 12.23 16.76
N ASP A 74 4.76 13.02 17.40
CA ASP A 74 6.21 12.81 17.40
C ASP A 74 6.57 11.42 17.90
N GLU A 75 7.73 10.91 17.48
CA GLU A 75 8.11 9.53 17.79
C GLU A 75 8.44 9.31 19.26
N ALA A 76 9.12 10.28 19.86
CA ALA A 76 9.52 10.24 21.26
C ALA A 76 8.35 10.56 22.19
N GLY A 77 8.28 9.86 23.33
CA GLY A 77 7.27 10.11 24.37
C GLY A 77 5.87 9.56 24.06
N ARG A 78 5.72 8.73 23.02
CA ARG A 78 4.44 8.04 22.76
C ARG A 78 4.22 6.91 23.76
N GLU A 79 3.08 6.94 24.42
CA GLU A 79 2.61 5.87 25.29
C GLU A 79 1.20 5.45 24.87
N GLU A 80 0.99 4.15 24.71
CA GLU A 80 -0.34 3.60 24.48
C GLU A 80 -1.06 3.43 25.81
N ILE A 81 -2.19 4.13 25.94
CA ILE A 81 -3.00 4.11 27.16
C ILE A 81 -4.10 3.05 27.01
N LEU A 82 -4.37 2.30 28.09
CA LEU A 82 -5.48 1.33 28.16
C LEU A 82 -5.41 0.19 27.13
N SER A 83 -4.21 -0.27 26.78
CA SER A 83 -3.98 -1.38 25.83
C SER A 83 -4.61 -2.72 26.24
N HIS A 84 -4.97 -2.87 27.52
CA HIS A 84 -5.61 -4.07 28.08
C HIS A 84 -7.15 -4.06 27.95
N ILE A 85 -7.76 -3.00 27.43
CA ILE A 85 -9.21 -2.95 27.26
C ILE A 85 -9.62 -3.81 26.07
N GLU A 86 -10.48 -4.78 26.34
CA GLU A 86 -11.03 -5.69 25.35
C GLU A 86 -12.57 -5.65 25.34
N PRO A 87 -13.20 -5.90 24.18
CA PRO A 87 -14.66 -5.96 24.06
C PRO A 87 -15.24 -7.14 24.86
N VAL A 88 -16.26 -6.86 25.68
CA VAL A 88 -16.97 -7.88 26.47
C VAL A 88 -18.41 -8.00 26.00
N ASP A 89 -18.80 -9.20 25.55
CA ASP A 89 -20.19 -9.51 25.21
C ASP A 89 -21.04 -9.76 26.47
N ARG A 90 -21.63 -8.69 27.01
CA ARG A 90 -22.51 -8.77 28.19
C ARG A 90 -23.91 -9.27 27.85
N LEU A 91 -24.38 -9.02 26.62
CA LEU A 91 -25.73 -9.36 26.18
C LEU A 91 -25.84 -10.80 25.67
N LYS A 92 -24.71 -11.50 25.49
CA LYS A 92 -24.62 -12.81 24.82
C LYS A 92 -25.29 -12.74 23.45
N PHE A 93 -25.05 -11.63 22.75
CA PHE A 93 -25.82 -11.27 21.57
C PHE A 93 -25.54 -12.25 20.41
N LYS A 94 -26.62 -12.70 19.77
CA LYS A 94 -26.56 -13.63 18.64
C LYS A 94 -27.47 -13.13 17.53
N ASP A 95 -26.87 -12.87 16.37
CA ASP A 95 -27.59 -12.68 15.11
C ASP A 95 -27.43 -13.94 14.23
N LYS A 96 -26.98 -13.80 12.97
CA LYS A 96 -26.52 -14.92 12.13
C LYS A 96 -25.24 -15.59 12.68
N LYS A 97 -24.38 -14.85 13.38
CA LYS A 97 -23.17 -15.34 14.08
C LYS A 97 -23.17 -14.78 15.51
N LYS A 98 -22.50 -15.45 16.47
CA LYS A 98 -22.38 -14.84 17.81
C LYS A 98 -21.46 -13.63 17.71
N TYR A 99 -21.72 -12.59 18.51
CA TYR A 99 -20.89 -11.39 18.52
C TYR A 99 -19.41 -11.71 18.82
N ARG A 100 -19.15 -12.61 19.79
CA ARG A 100 -17.80 -13.08 20.12
C ARG A 100 -17.04 -13.70 18.94
N ASP A 101 -17.74 -14.30 17.98
CA ASP A 101 -17.11 -14.95 16.82
C ASP A 101 -16.75 -13.93 15.71
N ARG A 102 -17.09 -12.64 15.89
CA ARG A 102 -16.81 -11.55 14.94
C ARG A 102 -15.68 -10.63 15.38
N LEU A 103 -15.30 -10.71 16.66
CA LEU A 103 -14.16 -10.00 17.24
C LEU A 103 -12.86 -10.65 16.74
#